data_AF-A0AA38HLK0-F1
#
_entry.id   AF-A0AA38HLK0-F1
#
_cell.length_a   1.000
_cell.length_b   1.000
_cell.length_c   1.000
_cell.angle_alpha   90.00
_cell.angle_beta   90.00
_cell.angle_gamma   90.00
#
_symmetry.space_group_name_H-M   'P 1'
#
loop_
_entity.id
_entity.type
_entity.pdbx_description
1 polymer ?
#
loop_
_entity_poly.entity_id
_entity_poly.type
_entity_poly.pdbx_seq_one_letter_code
_entity_poly.pdbx_strand_id
1 'polypeptide(L)'
;MEELNMPIILNGKETAQKYNDNLKNSINELVQKGNRQPKLVVIQVGANPASSLYIRNKKRACERVGILFDHIIFDEDVKETKVVETIKELNKNNNVDGILVQLPLPKTINEDFVINTISPEKDADGFCPVTLGNVILNKSEIYPGTPKGIILLLKEYNVDVEGKNVVVIGRSNIVGKPISIMLTNMSATVTVCHSKTKNLKDITKNADILIVA
;
A
#
# COMPACT_ATOMS: atom_id res chain seq x y z
N MET A 1 -26.04 -10.75 34.66
CA MET A 1 -25.98 -11.09 33.23
C MET A 1 -24.97 -10.16 32.60
N GLU A 2 -23.70 -10.55 32.65
CA GLU A 2 -22.66 -9.91 31.84
C GLU A 2 -22.82 -10.46 30.43
N GLU A 3 -23.51 -9.74 29.56
CA GLU A 3 -23.21 -9.89 28.13
C GLU A 3 -21.75 -9.49 28.00
N LEU A 4 -20.85 -10.47 27.86
CA LEU A 4 -19.51 -10.20 27.40
C LEU A 4 -19.66 -9.44 26.08
N ASN A 5 -19.35 -8.14 26.08
CA ASN A 5 -19.23 -7.34 24.87
C ASN A 5 -18.20 -8.01 23.97
N MET A 6 -18.66 -8.85 23.05
CA MET A 6 -17.80 -9.50 22.09
C MET A 6 -17.16 -8.42 21.23
N PRO A 7 -15.85 -8.55 20.91
CA PRO A 7 -15.18 -7.59 20.06
C PRO A 7 -15.86 -7.55 18.69
N ILE A 8 -16.06 -6.33 18.18
CA ILE A 8 -16.51 -6.13 16.79
C ILE A 8 -15.38 -6.56 15.87
N ILE A 9 -15.68 -7.46 14.94
CA ILE A 9 -14.70 -7.93 13.94
C ILE A 9 -14.67 -6.92 12.79
N LEU A 10 -13.52 -6.30 12.55
CA LEU A 10 -13.28 -5.49 11.35
C LEU A 10 -13.05 -6.43 10.15
N ASN A 11 -14.11 -6.75 9.41
CA ASN A 11 -14.07 -7.70 8.29
C ASN A 11 -13.44 -7.09 7.03
N GLY A 12 -12.12 -7.30 6.88
CA GLY A 12 -11.36 -6.84 5.72
C GLY A 12 -11.85 -7.35 4.36
N LYS A 13 -12.44 -8.55 4.30
CA LYS A 13 -12.92 -9.13 3.04
C LYS A 13 -14.15 -8.40 2.54
N GLU A 14 -15.09 -8.11 3.43
CA GLU A 14 -16.32 -7.37 3.12
C GLU A 14 -16.01 -5.92 2.73
N THR A 15 -15.17 -5.25 3.52
CA THR A 15 -14.71 -3.88 3.19
C THR A 15 -14.02 -3.85 1.82
N ALA A 16 -13.08 -4.76 1.55
CA ALA A 16 -12.42 -4.82 0.25
C ALA A 16 -13.41 -5.05 -0.91
N GLN A 17 -14.44 -5.88 -0.71
CA GLN A 17 -15.47 -6.11 -1.72
C GLN A 17 -16.25 -4.82 -2.03
N LYS A 18 -16.73 -4.13 -0.99
CA LYS A 18 -17.43 -2.84 -1.13
C LYS A 18 -16.61 -1.80 -1.90
N TYR A 19 -15.34 -1.64 -1.55
CA TYR A 19 -14.45 -0.69 -2.24
C TYR A 19 -14.16 -1.11 -3.69
N ASN A 20 -14.01 -2.40 -3.97
CA ASN A 20 -13.82 -2.90 -5.33
C ASN A 20 -15.07 -2.67 -6.20
N ASP A 21 -16.27 -2.85 -5.66
CA ASP A 21 -17.52 -2.64 -6.41
C ASP A 21 -17.69 -1.16 -6.76
N ASN A 22 -17.40 -0.26 -5.82
CA ASN A 22 -17.39 1.18 -6.08
C ASN A 22 -16.36 1.55 -7.16
N LEU A 23 -15.12 1.04 -7.04
CA LEU A 23 -14.06 1.30 -8.01
C LEU A 23 -14.43 0.79 -9.41
N LYS A 24 -15.02 -0.40 -9.50
CA LYS A 24 -15.50 -0.98 -10.76
C LYS A 24 -16.53 -0.07 -11.43
N ASN A 25 -17.48 0.47 -10.66
CA ASN A 25 -18.48 1.40 -11.19
C ASN A 25 -17.82 2.69 -11.70
N SER A 26 -16.90 3.27 -10.94
CA SER A 26 -16.16 4.47 -11.37
C SER A 26 -15.34 4.24 -12.65
N ILE A 27 -14.71 3.08 -12.79
CA ILE A 27 -13.97 2.72 -14.01
C ILE A 27 -14.91 2.52 -15.19
N ASN A 28 -16.05 1.84 -14.99
CA ASN A 28 -17.05 1.68 -16.05
C ASN A 28 -17.58 3.01 -16.55
N GLU A 29 -17.90 3.95 -15.65
CA GLU A 29 -18.32 5.31 -16.01
C GLU A 29 -17.22 6.06 -16.78
N LEU A 30 -15.97 5.94 -16.36
CA LEU A 30 -14.82 6.56 -17.03
C LEU A 30 -14.69 6.05 -18.47
N VAL A 31 -14.83 4.74 -18.67
CA VAL A 31 -14.78 4.10 -20.00
C VAL A 31 -16.00 4.47 -20.86
N GLN A 32 -17.21 4.52 -20.29
CA GLN A 32 -18.42 4.96 -21.00
C GLN A 32 -18.32 6.41 -21.49
N LYS A 33 -17.57 7.25 -20.79
CA LYS A 33 -17.24 8.63 -21.22
C LYS A 33 -16.17 8.71 -22.32
N GLY A 34 -15.72 7.57 -22.86
CA GLY A 34 -14.75 7.48 -23.94
C GLY A 34 -13.28 7.49 -23.49
N ASN A 35 -13.01 7.41 -22.19
CA ASN A 35 -11.63 7.30 -21.70
C ASN A 35 -11.14 5.85 -21.79
N ARG A 36 -9.81 5.66 -21.87
CA ARG A 36 -9.20 4.34 -21.81
C ARG A 36 -9.32 3.71 -20.43
N GLN A 37 -9.28 2.39 -20.36
CA GLN A 37 -9.13 1.68 -19.08
C GLN A 37 -7.79 2.07 -18.41
N PRO A 38 -7.77 2.20 -17.07
CA PRO A 38 -6.51 2.33 -16.34
C PRO A 38 -5.66 1.07 -16.49
N LYS A 39 -4.34 1.22 -16.40
CA LYS A 39 -3.37 0.14 -16.54
C LYS A 39 -2.33 0.14 -15.42
N LEU A 40 -2.21 -1.02 -14.76
CA LEU A 40 -1.16 -1.33 -13.80
C LEU A 40 -0.13 -2.27 -14.44
N VAL A 41 1.15 -1.93 -14.33
CA VAL A 41 2.27 -2.78 -14.73
C VAL A 41 3.02 -3.21 -13.48
N VAL A 42 3.13 -4.52 -13.28
CA VAL A 42 3.89 -5.11 -12.17
C VAL A 42 5.20 -5.68 -12.71
N ILE A 43 6.30 -5.34 -12.05
CA ILE A 43 7.64 -5.86 -12.33
C ILE A 43 8.03 -6.84 -11.23
N GLN A 44 8.42 -8.04 -11.63
CA GLN A 44 8.96 -9.08 -10.77
C GLN A 44 10.40 -9.39 -11.21
N VAL A 45 11.30 -9.53 -10.24
CA VAL A 45 12.66 -10.03 -10.48
C VAL A 45 12.86 -11.34 -9.72
N GLY A 46 13.25 -12.40 -10.44
CA GLY A 46 13.34 -13.75 -9.90
C GLY A 46 11.97 -14.41 -9.69
N ALA A 47 11.96 -15.58 -9.06
CA ALA A 47 10.78 -16.46 -8.99
C ALA A 47 10.41 -16.89 -7.57
N ASN A 48 10.38 -15.96 -6.60
CA ASN A 48 9.94 -16.29 -5.25
C ASN A 48 8.46 -16.74 -5.24
N PRO A 49 8.13 -17.98 -4.78
CA PRO A 49 6.77 -18.50 -4.78
C PRO A 49 5.75 -17.62 -4.04
N ALA A 50 6.17 -16.95 -2.96
CA ALA A 50 5.32 -16.03 -2.21
C ALA A 50 4.93 -14.81 -3.07
N SER A 51 5.90 -14.22 -3.77
CA SER A 51 5.71 -13.09 -4.68
C SER A 51 4.71 -13.44 -5.80
N SER A 52 4.84 -14.63 -6.40
CA SER A 52 3.95 -15.10 -7.45
C SER A 52 2.48 -15.20 -7.00
N LEU A 53 2.21 -15.56 -5.74
CA LEU A 53 0.85 -15.56 -5.21
C LEU A 53 0.28 -14.14 -5.08
N TYR A 54 1.07 -13.20 -4.54
CA TYR A 54 0.66 -11.80 -4.42
C TYR A 54 0.36 -11.17 -5.77
N ILE A 55 1.19 -11.44 -6.78
CA ILE A 55 1.01 -10.92 -8.13
C ILE A 55 -0.26 -11.49 -8.77
N ARG A 56 -0.53 -12.79 -8.61
CA ARG A 56 -1.81 -13.38 -9.06
C ARG A 56 -3.02 -12.72 -8.40
N ASN A 57 -2.92 -12.40 -7.11
CA ASN A 57 -3.99 -11.69 -6.41
C ASN A 57 -4.16 -10.26 -6.92
N LYS A 58 -3.07 -9.53 -7.18
CA LYS A 58 -3.09 -8.20 -7.79
C LYS A 58 -3.73 -8.23 -9.19
N LYS A 59 -3.37 -9.21 -10.02
CA LYS A 59 -3.98 -9.43 -11.34
C LYS A 59 -5.49 -9.64 -11.23
N ARG A 60 -5.93 -10.57 -10.37
CA ARG A 60 -7.36 -10.84 -10.14
C ARG A 60 -8.12 -9.62 -9.61
N ALA A 61 -7.50 -8.82 -8.76
CA ALA A 61 -8.09 -7.58 -8.27
C ALA A 61 -8.28 -6.58 -9.41
N CYS A 62 -7.29 -6.39 -10.27
CA CYS A 62 -7.38 -5.52 -11.45
C CYS A 62 -8.48 -5.98 -12.41
N GLU A 63 -8.50 -7.28 -12.76
CA GLU A 63 -9.52 -7.87 -13.64
C GLU A 63 -10.94 -7.68 -13.08
N ARG A 64 -11.11 -7.83 -11.76
CA ARG A 64 -12.41 -7.66 -11.10
C ARG A 64 -12.99 -6.25 -11.28
N VAL A 65 -12.13 -5.23 -11.24
CA VAL A 65 -12.55 -3.82 -11.28
C VAL A 65 -12.40 -3.18 -12.66
N GLY A 66 -11.87 -3.91 -13.65
CA GLY A 66 -11.71 -3.43 -15.02
C GLY A 66 -10.41 -2.65 -15.29
N ILE A 67 -9.37 -2.87 -14.48
CA ILE A 67 -8.01 -2.34 -14.71
C ILE A 67 -7.23 -3.33 -15.59
N LEU A 68 -6.55 -2.83 -16.61
CA LEU A 68 -5.61 -3.60 -17.42
C LEU A 68 -4.37 -3.95 -16.61
N PHE A 69 -3.86 -5.16 -16.76
CA PHE A 69 -2.75 -5.67 -15.96
C PHE A 69 -1.68 -6.28 -16.85
N ASP A 70 -0.46 -5.73 -16.79
CA ASP A 70 0.72 -6.34 -17.37
C ASP A 70 1.66 -6.83 -16.27
N HIS A 71 2.33 -7.95 -16.55
CA HIS A 71 3.32 -8.54 -15.67
C HIS A 71 4.63 -8.73 -16.42
N ILE A 72 5.66 -7.98 -16.02
CA ILE A 72 7.00 -8.09 -16.54
C ILE A 72 7.81 -8.92 -15.55
N ILE A 73 8.40 -10.02 -16.03
CA ILE A 73 9.22 -10.92 -15.22
C ILE A 73 10.64 -10.86 -15.75
N PHE A 74 11.59 -10.59 -14.86
CA PHE A 74 13.01 -10.73 -15.10
C PHE A 74 13.56 -11.93 -14.35
N ASP A 75 14.61 -12.53 -14.89
CA ASP A 75 15.40 -13.55 -14.20
C ASP A 75 16.13 -12.95 -12.97
N GLU A 76 16.52 -13.79 -12.03
CA GLU A 76 17.14 -13.36 -10.76
C GLU A 76 18.52 -12.70 -10.97
N ASP A 77 19.21 -13.04 -12.06
CA ASP A 77 20.52 -12.51 -12.44
C ASP A 77 20.44 -11.27 -13.36
N VAL A 78 19.24 -10.73 -13.59
CA VAL A 78 19.05 -9.52 -14.40
C VAL A 78 19.91 -8.36 -13.87
N LYS A 79 20.52 -7.61 -14.79
CA LYS A 79 21.24 -6.38 -14.44
C LYS A 79 20.25 -5.31 -13.97
N GLU A 80 20.59 -4.65 -12.86
CA GLU A 80 19.83 -3.50 -12.34
C GLU A 80 19.52 -2.46 -13.42
N THR A 81 20.49 -2.16 -14.30
CA THR A 81 20.31 -1.21 -15.40
C THR A 81 19.14 -1.55 -16.31
N LYS A 82 18.89 -2.84 -16.55
CA LYS A 82 17.79 -3.29 -17.41
C LYS A 82 16.42 -3.06 -16.76
N VAL A 83 16.34 -3.31 -15.45
CA VAL A 83 15.11 -3.03 -14.65
C VAL A 83 14.83 -1.53 -14.67
N VAL A 84 15.85 -0.71 -14.44
CA VAL A 84 15.77 0.76 -14.41
C VAL A 84 15.37 1.33 -15.78
N GLU A 85 15.95 0.85 -16.88
CA GLU A 85 15.56 1.23 -18.24
C GLU A 85 14.09 0.93 -18.51
N THR A 86 13.62 -0.25 -18.10
CA THR A 86 12.22 -0.66 -18.25
C THR A 86 11.29 0.28 -17.48
N ILE A 87 11.63 0.65 -16.24
CA ILE A 87 10.84 1.62 -15.46
C ILE A 87 10.83 2.99 -16.15
N LYS A 88 11.96 3.45 -16.69
CA LYS A 88 12.03 4.72 -17.43
C LYS A 88 11.15 4.72 -18.68
N GLU A 89 11.06 3.61 -19.39
CA GLU A 89 10.15 3.44 -20.53
C GLU A 89 8.69 3.50 -20.08
N LEU A 90 8.34 2.79 -18.99
CA LEU A 90 6.98 2.80 -18.42
C LEU A 90 6.56 4.18 -17.90
N ASN A 91 7.48 4.93 -17.28
CA ASN A 91 7.25 6.31 -16.85
C ASN A 91 6.81 7.19 -18.02
N LYS A 92 7.41 7.04 -19.20
CA LYS A 92 7.08 7.82 -20.41
C LYS A 92 5.85 7.31 -21.15
N ASN A 93 5.35 6.12 -20.82
CA ASN A 93 4.24 5.51 -21.52
C ASN A 93 2.89 6.04 -21.02
N ASN A 94 2.21 6.88 -21.81
CA ASN A 94 0.90 7.46 -21.47
C ASN A 94 -0.24 6.43 -21.37
N ASN A 95 0.00 5.17 -21.73
CA ASN A 95 -0.95 4.06 -21.56
C ASN A 95 -0.73 3.29 -20.24
N VAL A 96 0.19 3.74 -19.39
CA VAL A 96 0.48 3.14 -18.07
C VAL A 96 0.21 4.18 -16.99
N ASP A 97 -0.66 3.85 -16.03
CA ASP A 97 -1.05 4.72 -14.93
C ASP A 97 -0.35 4.34 -13.62
N GLY A 98 -0.02 3.07 -13.45
CA GLY A 98 0.61 2.56 -12.25
C GLY A 98 1.76 1.62 -12.59
N ILE A 99 2.84 1.74 -11.84
CA ILE A 99 4.01 0.87 -11.84
C ILE A 99 4.17 0.35 -10.42
N LEU A 100 4.38 -0.95 -10.29
CA LEU A 100 4.69 -1.59 -9.02
C LEU A 100 5.88 -2.52 -9.21
N VAL A 101 6.87 -2.43 -8.34
CA VAL A 101 7.98 -3.36 -8.27
C VAL A 101 7.77 -4.31 -7.09
N GLN A 102 7.68 -5.61 -7.37
CA GLN A 102 7.42 -6.59 -6.32
C GLN A 102 8.69 -6.85 -5.50
N LEU A 103 8.59 -6.57 -4.20
CA LEU A 103 9.65 -6.77 -3.22
C LEU A 103 9.57 -8.16 -2.55
N PRO A 104 10.68 -8.68 -1.97
CA PRO A 104 12.04 -8.12 -2.02
C PRO A 104 12.71 -8.36 -3.38
N LEU A 105 13.64 -7.48 -3.76
CA LEU A 105 14.53 -7.68 -4.91
C LEU A 105 15.75 -8.53 -4.54
N PRO A 106 16.43 -9.17 -5.52
CA PRO A 106 17.71 -9.82 -5.29
C PRO A 106 18.72 -8.85 -4.66
N LYS A 107 19.60 -9.36 -3.79
CA LYS A 107 20.61 -8.54 -3.06
C LYS A 107 21.58 -7.79 -3.97
N THR A 108 21.71 -8.23 -5.22
CA THR A 108 22.54 -7.62 -6.26
C THR A 108 21.91 -6.34 -6.85
N ILE A 109 20.64 -6.07 -6.57
CA ILE A 109 19.90 -4.91 -7.05
C ILE A 109 19.60 -3.98 -5.87
N ASN A 110 19.89 -2.70 -6.06
CA ASN A 110 19.58 -1.65 -5.10
C ASN A 110 18.09 -1.30 -5.17
N GLU A 111 17.33 -1.79 -4.18
CA GLU A 111 15.90 -1.54 -4.04
C GLU A 111 15.54 -0.06 -4.01
N ASP A 112 16.28 0.75 -3.24
CA ASP A 112 16.03 2.19 -3.16
C ASP A 112 16.21 2.86 -4.52
N PHE A 113 17.23 2.48 -5.28
CA PHE A 113 17.47 3.04 -6.62
C PHE A 113 16.35 2.69 -7.61
N VAL A 114 15.87 1.44 -7.56
CA VAL A 114 14.75 0.98 -8.40
C VAL A 114 13.46 1.71 -8.04
N ILE A 115 13.12 1.80 -6.75
CA ILE A 115 11.92 2.50 -6.27
C ILE A 115 11.96 3.99 -6.64
N ASN A 116 13.11 4.65 -6.46
CA ASN A 116 13.31 6.06 -6.77
C ASN A 116 13.24 6.37 -8.27
N THR A 117 13.37 5.35 -9.13
CA THR A 117 13.23 5.51 -10.58
C THR A 117 11.76 5.64 -11.00
N ILE A 118 10.81 5.17 -10.20
CA ILE A 118 9.38 5.24 -10.51
C ILE A 118 8.91 6.70 -10.38
N SER A 119 8.21 7.21 -11.41
CA SER A 119 7.62 8.55 -11.35
C SER A 119 6.61 8.61 -10.20
N PRO A 120 6.62 9.64 -9.34
CA PRO A 120 5.68 9.75 -8.21
C PRO A 120 4.21 9.65 -8.64
N GLU A 121 3.87 10.14 -9.84
CA GLU A 121 2.50 10.08 -10.39
C GLU A 121 2.06 8.66 -10.81
N LYS A 122 3.00 7.73 -10.96
CA LYS A 122 2.75 6.33 -11.34
C LYS A 122 3.16 5.35 -10.25
N ASP A 123 3.52 5.82 -9.07
CA ASP A 123 3.98 5.00 -7.96
C ASP A 123 2.80 4.28 -7.27
N ALA A 124 2.29 3.22 -7.88
CA ALA A 124 1.07 2.56 -7.41
C ALA A 124 1.20 1.95 -6.00
N ASP A 125 2.42 1.73 -5.51
CA ASP A 125 2.70 1.20 -4.17
C ASP A 125 2.97 2.30 -3.13
N GLY A 126 3.22 3.54 -3.58
CA GLY A 126 3.38 4.71 -2.72
C GLY A 126 4.69 4.75 -1.94
N PHE A 127 5.74 4.07 -2.41
CA PHE A 127 7.01 3.94 -1.69
C PHE A 127 8.11 4.88 -2.17
N CYS A 128 7.92 5.59 -3.27
CA CYS A 128 8.87 6.61 -3.71
C CYS A 128 9.02 7.68 -2.60
N PRO A 129 10.24 8.13 -2.28
CA PRO A 129 10.47 9.16 -1.26
C PRO A 129 9.68 10.44 -1.49
N VAL A 130 9.41 10.80 -2.74
CA VAL A 130 8.56 11.96 -3.07
C VAL A 130 7.12 11.69 -2.65
N THR A 131 6.56 10.51 -2.96
CA THR A 131 5.22 10.10 -2.54
C THR A 131 5.12 10.05 -1.01
N LEU A 132 6.08 9.42 -0.33
CA LEU A 132 6.12 9.37 1.14
C LEU A 132 6.31 10.76 1.76
N GLY A 133 7.10 11.63 1.14
CA GLY A 133 7.23 13.03 1.53
C GLY A 133 5.89 13.76 1.45
N ASN A 134 5.12 13.54 0.38
CA ASN A 134 3.77 14.08 0.24
C ASN A 134 2.80 13.50 1.28
N VAL A 135 2.95 12.23 1.69
CA VAL A 135 2.17 11.65 2.80
C VAL A 135 2.48 12.38 4.10
N ILE A 136 3.76 12.65 4.39
CA ILE A 136 4.19 13.44 5.56
C ILE A 136 3.58 14.84 5.55
N LEU A 137 3.59 15.50 4.39
CA LEU A 137 3.05 16.85 4.24
C LEU A 137 1.51 16.90 4.15
N ASN A 138 0.84 15.74 4.25
CA ASN A 138 -0.59 15.58 4.04
C ASN A 138 -1.10 16.13 2.69
N LYS A 139 -0.31 15.93 1.63
CA LYS A 139 -0.57 16.38 0.26
C LYS A 139 -0.58 15.24 -0.77
N SER A 140 -0.44 14.00 -0.33
CA SER A 140 -0.39 12.87 -1.25
C SER A 140 -1.77 12.48 -1.76
N GLU A 141 -1.85 12.13 -3.03
CA GLU A 141 -3.03 11.47 -3.61
C GLU A 141 -2.85 9.95 -3.64
N ILE A 142 -1.59 9.51 -3.65
CA ILE A 142 -1.17 8.11 -3.63
C ILE A 142 -0.66 7.77 -2.23
N TYR A 143 -1.10 6.64 -1.70
CA TYR A 143 -0.72 6.19 -0.36
C TYR A 143 -0.25 4.74 -0.39
N PRO A 144 0.68 4.36 0.50
CA PRO A 144 1.03 2.95 0.72
C PRO A 144 -0.21 2.08 0.95
N GLY A 145 -0.30 0.98 0.18
CA GLY A 145 -1.51 0.17 0.10
C GLY A 145 -1.97 -0.39 1.46
N THR A 146 -1.07 -0.97 2.25
CA THR A 146 -1.40 -1.53 3.57
C THR A 146 -1.85 -0.45 4.57
N PRO A 147 -1.08 0.64 4.80
CA PRO A 147 -1.54 1.77 5.61
C PRO A 147 -2.89 2.36 5.18
N LYS A 148 -3.10 2.55 3.87
CA LYS A 148 -4.38 3.04 3.36
C LYS A 148 -5.51 2.06 3.66
N GLY A 149 -5.29 0.76 3.48
CA GLY A 149 -6.26 -0.28 3.81
C GLY A 149 -6.69 -0.28 5.28
N ILE A 150 -5.74 -0.09 6.21
CA ILE A 150 -6.05 0.06 7.65
C ILE A 150 -6.97 1.26 7.88
N ILE A 151 -6.66 2.42 7.30
CA ILE A 151 -7.50 3.61 7.45
C ILE A 151 -8.90 3.42 6.85
N LEU A 152 -9.01 2.75 5.69
CA LEU A 152 -10.31 2.45 5.09
C LEU A 152 -11.13 1.49 5.96
N LEU A 153 -10.48 0.54 6.65
CA LEU A 153 -11.14 -0.33 7.62
C LEU A 153 -11.65 0.46 8.83
N LEU A 154 -10.82 1.30 9.44
CA LEU A 154 -11.25 2.14 10.55
C LEU A 154 -12.44 3.03 10.16
N LYS A 155 -12.37 3.62 8.96
CA LYS A 155 -13.45 4.45 8.42
C LYS A 155 -14.74 3.68 8.18
N GLU A 156 -14.67 2.50 7.56
CA GLU A 156 -15.85 1.67 7.26
C GLU A 156 -16.62 1.29 8.53
N TYR A 157 -15.90 1.09 9.63
CA TYR A 157 -16.47 0.73 10.92
C TYR A 157 -16.69 1.93 11.86
N ASN A 158 -16.55 3.16 11.35
CA ASN A 158 -16.71 4.40 12.11
C ASN A 158 -15.87 4.44 13.39
N VAL A 159 -14.66 3.88 13.35
CA VAL A 159 -13.70 3.97 14.46
C VAL A 159 -13.06 5.35 14.40
N ASP A 160 -13.44 6.21 15.34
CA ASP A 160 -12.86 7.54 15.47
C ASP A 160 -11.40 7.45 15.95
N VAL A 161 -10.52 8.19 15.27
CA VAL A 161 -9.08 8.25 15.55
C VAL A 161 -8.66 9.59 16.14
N GLU A 162 -9.49 10.62 16.03
CA GLU A 162 -9.14 11.97 16.47
C GLU A 162 -8.93 11.99 17.99
N GLY A 163 -7.77 12.52 18.42
CA GLY A 163 -7.39 12.59 19.83
C GLY A 163 -7.06 11.25 20.50
N LYS A 164 -7.18 10.11 19.80
CA LYS A 164 -6.90 8.78 20.35
C LYS A 164 -5.40 8.55 20.53
N ASN A 165 -5.04 7.78 21.55
CA ASN A 165 -3.70 7.25 21.73
C ASN A 165 -3.50 5.98 20.90
N VAL A 166 -2.84 6.13 19.75
CA VAL A 166 -2.52 5.03 18.85
C VAL A 166 -1.10 4.53 19.12
N VAL A 167 -0.95 3.23 19.29
CA VAL A 167 0.36 2.58 19.35
C VAL A 167 0.58 1.75 18.10
N VAL A 168 1.67 2.03 17.38
CA VAL A 168 2.12 1.23 16.22
C VAL A 168 3.36 0.46 16.63
N ILE A 169 3.28 -0.87 16.69
CA ILE A 169 4.45 -1.74 16.86
C ILE A 169 4.98 -2.08 15.47
N GLY A 170 6.15 -1.57 15.13
CA GLY A 170 6.73 -1.72 13.79
C GLY A 170 7.11 -0.37 13.19
N ARG A 171 8.27 -0.31 12.54
CA ARG A 171 8.79 0.92 11.92
C ARG A 171 9.36 0.69 10.52
N SER A 172 8.81 -0.28 9.80
CA SER A 172 9.16 -0.52 8.40
C SER A 172 8.81 0.71 7.55
N ASN A 173 9.54 0.91 6.45
CA ASN A 173 9.25 2.00 5.51
C ASN A 173 7.94 1.79 4.72
N ILE A 174 7.45 0.54 4.68
CA ILE A 174 6.28 0.15 3.87
C ILE A 174 4.96 0.09 4.66
N VAL A 175 5.01 -0.06 5.99
CA VAL A 175 3.81 -0.13 6.84
C VAL A 175 3.91 0.77 8.05
N GLY A 176 4.83 0.49 8.98
CA GLY A 176 4.83 1.10 10.31
C GLY A 176 5.04 2.62 10.32
N LYS A 177 6.05 3.12 9.58
CA LYS A 177 6.26 4.58 9.49
C LYS A 177 5.10 5.27 8.75
N PRO A 178 4.68 4.85 7.54
CA PRO A 178 3.61 5.55 6.87
C PRO A 178 2.28 5.55 7.63
N ILE A 179 1.86 4.43 8.24
CA ILE A 179 0.60 4.41 9.01
C ILE A 179 0.66 5.34 10.22
N SER A 180 1.82 5.43 10.88
CA SER A 180 1.98 6.35 12.01
C SER A 180 1.79 7.80 11.59
N ILE A 181 2.38 8.21 10.46
CA ILE A 181 2.26 9.55 9.91
C ILE A 181 0.82 9.85 9.46
N MET A 182 0.20 8.90 8.75
CA MET A 182 -1.18 9.08 8.27
C MET A 182 -2.18 9.23 9.42
N LEU A 183 -2.00 8.50 10.53
CA LEU A 183 -2.83 8.64 11.72
C LEU A 183 -2.56 9.96 12.47
N THR A 184 -1.30 10.42 12.52
CA THR A 184 -0.98 11.77 13.03
C THR A 184 -1.67 12.85 12.21
N ASN A 185 -1.70 12.74 10.88
CA ASN A 185 -2.43 13.67 10.00
C ASN A 185 -3.95 13.65 10.21
N MET A 186 -4.48 12.56 10.80
CA MET A 186 -5.86 12.42 11.24
C MET A 186 -6.05 12.81 12.72
N SER A 187 -5.13 13.61 13.27
CA SER A 187 -5.19 14.15 14.64
C SER A 187 -5.08 13.12 15.77
N ALA A 188 -4.53 11.92 15.50
CA ALA A 188 -4.24 10.95 16.55
C ALA A 188 -2.91 11.28 17.28
N THR A 189 -2.83 10.94 18.56
CA THR A 189 -1.53 10.89 19.27
C THR A 189 -0.89 9.54 19.01
N VAL A 190 0.24 9.51 18.28
CA VAL A 190 0.84 8.25 17.81
C VAL A 190 2.18 7.95 18.48
N THR A 191 2.31 6.76 19.06
CA THR A 191 3.56 6.21 19.58
C THR A 191 4.06 5.07 18.69
N VAL A 192 5.26 5.22 18.10
CA VAL A 192 5.91 4.16 17.30
C VAL A 192 6.86 3.33 18.17
N CYS A 193 6.55 2.05 18.29
CA CYS A 193 7.34 1.04 18.98
C CYS A 193 8.14 0.16 18.01
N HIS A 194 9.22 -0.46 18.49
CA HIS A 194 10.04 -1.38 17.70
C HIS A 194 10.83 -2.34 18.59
N SER A 195 11.66 -3.20 17.99
CA SER A 195 12.49 -4.22 18.67
C SER A 195 13.46 -3.70 19.73
N LYS A 196 13.62 -2.39 19.87
CA LYS A 196 14.49 -1.74 20.88
C LYS A 196 13.71 -0.90 21.89
N THR A 197 12.38 -0.91 21.82
CA THR A 197 11.51 -0.19 22.75
C THR A 197 11.52 -0.88 24.11
N LYS A 198 11.82 -0.13 25.18
CA LYS A 198 11.70 -0.60 26.56
C LYS A 198 10.25 -0.49 27.02
N ASN A 199 9.84 -1.36 27.95
CA ASN A 199 8.49 -1.36 28.56
C ASN A 199 7.34 -1.44 27.55
N LEU A 200 7.53 -2.20 26.45
CA LEU A 200 6.54 -2.34 25.37
C LEU A 200 5.16 -2.72 25.90
N LYS A 201 5.10 -3.61 26.90
CA LYS A 201 3.85 -4.05 27.56
C LYS A 201 3.06 -2.88 28.17
N ASP A 202 3.74 -1.92 28.79
CA ASP A 202 3.05 -0.81 29.46
C ASP A 202 2.63 0.26 28.45
N ILE A 203 3.41 0.45 27.39
CA ILE A 203 3.02 1.34 26.27
C ILE A 203 1.76 0.81 25.58
N THR A 204 1.70 -0.48 25.26
CA THR A 204 0.58 -1.07 24.50
C THR A 204 -0.70 -1.19 25.32
N LYS A 205 -0.62 -1.30 26.64
CA LYS A 205 -1.81 -1.33 27.53
C LYS A 205 -2.62 -0.04 27.50
N ASN A 206 -1.97 1.10 27.24
CA ASN A 206 -2.62 2.41 27.22
C ASN A 206 -3.12 2.81 25.83
N ALA A 207 -3.02 1.92 24.84
CA ALA A 207 -3.42 2.19 23.46
C ALA A 207 -4.95 2.09 23.31
N ASP A 208 -5.58 3.15 22.81
CA ASP A 208 -6.96 3.09 22.32
C ASP A 208 -7.02 2.26 21.03
N ILE A 209 -6.00 2.39 20.18
CA ILE A 209 -5.84 1.65 18.93
C ILE A 209 -4.42 1.08 18.89
N LEU A 210 -4.32 -0.25 18.75
CA LEU A 210 -3.04 -0.95 18.63
C LEU A 210 -2.88 -1.54 17.23
N ILE A 211 -1.83 -1.14 16.52
CA ILE A 211 -1.47 -1.66 15.20
C ILE A 211 -0.15 -2.44 15.34
N VAL A 212 -0.14 -3.70 14.88
CA VAL A 212 1.05 -4.56 14.89
C VAL A 212 1.49 -4.81 13.46
N ALA A 213 2.70 -4.37 13.10
CA ALA A 213 3.19 -4.23 11.72
C ALA A 213 4.66 -4.67 11.54
#